data_AF-A0A534U8L9-F1
#
_entry.id   AF-A0A534U8L9-F1
#
_cell.length_a   1.000
_cell.length_b   1.000
_cell.length_c   1.000
_cell.angle_alpha   90.00
_cell.angle_beta   90.00
_cell.angle_gamma   90.00
#
_symmetry.space_group_name_H-M   'P 1'
#
loop_
_entity.id
_entity.type
_entity.pdbx_description
1 polymer ?
#
loop_
_entity_poly.entity_id
_entity_poly.type
_entity_poly.pdbx_seq_one_letter_code
_entity_poly.pdbx_strand_id
1 'polypeptide(L)'
;MKIGSIGTLFVWLMTFGFPFIVRAQDLGAGFTKVKDGIYVFAPDATTTTCSFVVTQEGVVMIDSCNSPLASRNMLAAVKKITDKPIVFLIDTETHSDQNA
;
A
#
# COMPACT_ATOMS: atom_id res chain seq x y z
N MET A 1 32.24 51.03 7.99
CA MET A 1 32.26 49.70 8.60
C MET A 1 30.97 48.98 8.21
N LYS A 2 31.01 48.09 7.21
CA LYS A 2 29.83 47.39 6.66
C LYS A 2 29.59 46.11 7.45
N ILE A 3 28.45 46.02 8.12
CA ILE A 3 27.99 44.86 8.88
C ILE A 3 27.44 43.85 7.87
N GLY A 4 28.24 42.85 7.52
CA GLY A 4 27.90 41.83 6.53
C GLY A 4 27.17 40.63 7.14
N SER A 5 25.88 40.51 6.82
CA SER A 5 25.21 39.28 6.36
C SER A 5 25.62 37.92 6.95
N ILE A 6 25.51 37.72 8.27
CA ILE A 6 25.68 36.40 8.92
C ILE A 6 24.38 35.56 8.89
N GLY A 7 23.22 36.17 8.61
CA GLY A 7 21.92 35.48 8.65
C GLY A 7 21.65 34.51 7.49
N THR A 8 22.35 34.65 6.36
CA THR A 8 21.99 33.94 5.12
C THR A 8 22.58 32.53 5.01
N LEU A 9 23.62 32.21 5.80
CA LEU A 9 24.29 30.90 5.74
C LEU A 9 23.58 29.82 6.59
N PHE A 10 22.78 30.22 7.58
CA PHE A 10 22.10 29.30 8.50
C PHE A 10 20.83 28.66 7.92
N VAL A 11 20.22 29.29 6.91
CA VAL A 11 18.97 28.81 6.30
C VAL A 11 19.23 27.71 5.25
N TRP A 12 20.43 27.64 4.68
CA TRP A 12 20.77 26.64 3.66
C TRP A 12 21.09 25.24 4.21
N LEU A 13 21.38 25.12 5.52
CA LEU A 13 21.67 23.81 6.12
C LEU A 13 20.41 23.02 6.52
N MET A 14 19.25 23.67 6.67
CA MET A 14 18.00 22.99 7.03
C MET A 14 17.24 22.43 5.82
N THR A 15 17.48 22.94 4.61
CA THR A 15 16.76 22.52 3.39
C THR A 15 17.35 21.28 2.70
N PHE A 16 18.59 20.88 3.03
CA PHE A 16 19.26 19.74 2.38
C PHE A 16 19.42 18.49 3.26
N GLY A 17 18.99 18.52 4.53
CA GLY A 17 19.41 17.57 5.55
C GLY A 17 18.44 16.46 5.95
N PHE A 18 17.21 16.42 5.43
CA PHE A 18 16.30 15.31 5.69
C PHE A 18 16.27 14.37 4.50
N PRO A 19 17.10 13.30 4.47
CA PRO A 19 16.82 12.19 3.58
C PRO A 19 15.43 11.69 3.94
N PHE A 20 14.45 11.93 3.06
CA PHE A 20 13.20 11.19 3.05
C PHE A 20 13.59 9.73 2.84
N ILE A 21 13.76 9.00 3.93
CA ILE A 21 13.96 7.57 3.86
C ILE A 21 12.61 7.00 3.45
N VAL A 22 12.40 6.83 2.15
CA VAL A 22 11.28 6.07 1.60
C VAL A 22 11.55 4.61 1.99
N ARG A 23 11.06 4.22 3.16
CA ARG A 23 11.00 2.82 3.56
C ARG A 23 9.88 2.19 2.76
N ALA A 24 10.21 1.20 1.92
CA ALA A 24 9.19 0.30 1.41
C ALA A 24 8.49 -0.34 2.62
N GLN A 25 7.19 -0.09 2.76
CA GLN A 25 6.42 -0.70 3.82
C GLN A 25 6.35 -2.20 3.56
N ASP A 26 6.73 -2.99 4.55
CA ASP A 26 6.54 -4.43 4.53
C ASP A 26 5.04 -4.75 4.68
N LEU A 27 4.46 -5.31 3.62
CA LEU A 27 3.08 -5.76 3.61
C LEU A 27 2.91 -7.12 4.31
N GLY A 28 4.00 -7.84 4.56
CA GLY A 28 4.03 -9.20 5.07
C GLY A 28 4.26 -10.22 3.96
N ALA A 29 4.49 -11.47 4.38
CA ALA A 29 4.68 -12.58 3.46
C ALA A 29 3.45 -12.80 2.55
N GLY A 30 3.71 -13.20 1.31
CA GLY A 30 2.68 -13.49 0.30
C GLY A 30 2.22 -12.29 -0.51
N PHE A 31 2.63 -11.06 -0.18
CA PHE A 31 2.34 -9.88 -0.99
C PHE A 31 3.38 -9.63 -2.06
N THR A 32 2.92 -9.39 -3.28
CA THR A 32 3.75 -8.93 -4.40
C THR A 32 3.20 -7.61 -4.91
N LYS A 33 4.06 -6.58 -4.94
CA LYS A 33 3.76 -5.34 -5.66
C LYS A 33 4.07 -5.54 -7.14
N VAL A 34 3.03 -5.63 -7.96
CA VAL A 34 3.17 -5.79 -9.42
C VAL A 34 3.54 -4.45 -10.05
N LYS A 35 2.92 -3.37 -9.58
CA LYS A 35 3.18 -1.98 -10.00
C LYS A 35 2.76 -1.03 -8.88
N ASP A 36 3.14 0.24 -8.98
CA ASP A 36 2.53 1.31 -8.17
C ASP A 36 1.00 1.24 -8.24
N GLY A 37 0.39 1.06 -7.06
CA GLY A 37 -1.06 0.93 -6.92
C GLY A 37 -1.63 -0.45 -7.26
N ILE A 38 -0.83 -1.46 -7.64
CA ILE A 38 -1.31 -2.80 -8.00
C ILE A 38 -0.58 -3.87 -7.18
N TYR A 39 -1.35 -4.62 -6.39
CA TYR A 39 -0.82 -5.58 -5.42
C TYR A 39 -1.57 -6.90 -5.50
N VAL A 40 -0.83 -8.01 -5.33
CA VAL A 40 -1.33 -9.38 -5.35
C VAL A 40 -0.98 -10.06 -4.02
N PHE A 41 -1.88 -10.89 -3.51
CA PHE A 41 -1.70 -11.74 -2.34
C PHE A 41 -1.82 -13.22 -2.74
N ALA A 42 -0.72 -13.95 -2.60
CA ALA A 42 -0.62 -15.39 -2.84
C ALA A 42 0.45 -15.99 -1.91
N PRO A 43 0.11 -16.23 -0.63
CA PRO A 43 1.09 -16.65 0.39
C PRO A 43 1.56 -18.10 0.24
N ASP A 44 0.73 -18.98 -0.32
CA ASP A 44 0.98 -20.40 -0.46
C ASP A 44 0.10 -21.02 -1.56
N ALA A 45 0.25 -22.32 -1.81
CA ALA A 45 -0.47 -23.04 -2.86
C ALA A 45 -1.95 -23.36 -2.52
N THR A 46 -2.39 -23.07 -1.30
CA THR A 46 -3.75 -23.40 -0.81
C THR A 46 -4.63 -22.18 -0.62
N THR A 47 -4.03 -20.99 -0.58
CA THR A 47 -4.74 -19.71 -0.49
C THR A 47 -5.08 -19.24 -1.91
N THR A 48 -6.35 -18.91 -2.15
CA THR A 48 -6.76 -18.33 -3.42
C THR A 48 -6.06 -17.00 -3.63
N THR A 49 -5.67 -16.72 -4.88
CA THR A 49 -5.00 -15.46 -5.21
C THR A 49 -6.02 -14.35 -5.17
N CYS A 50 -5.74 -13.29 -4.40
CA CYS A 50 -6.56 -12.09 -4.35
C CYS A 50 -5.69 -10.89 -4.66
N SER A 51 -6.31 -9.80 -5.10
CA SER A 51 -5.57 -8.60 -5.49
C SER A 51 -6.31 -7.34 -5.07
N PHE A 52 -5.59 -6.21 -5.06
CA PHE A 52 -6.22 -4.91 -4.96
C PHE A 52 -5.50 -3.87 -5.80
N VAL A 53 -6.30 -2.91 -6.26
CA VAL A 53 -5.85 -1.76 -7.06
C VAL A 53 -6.25 -0.47 -6.36
N VAL A 54 -5.30 0.42 -6.17
CA VAL A 54 -5.53 1.78 -5.64
C VAL A 54 -5.83 2.72 -6.81
N THR A 55 -7.05 3.21 -6.91
CA THR A 55 -7.50 4.17 -7.95
C THR A 55 -7.54 5.60 -7.40
N GLN A 56 -8.06 6.55 -8.18
CA GLN A 56 -8.27 7.92 -7.70
C GLN A 56 -9.40 8.00 -6.67
N GLU A 57 -10.48 7.28 -6.91
CA GLU A 57 -11.73 7.27 -6.14
C GLU A 57 -11.65 6.38 -4.89
N GLY A 58 -10.88 5.30 -4.94
CA GLY A 58 -10.83 4.33 -3.86
C GLY A 58 -9.98 3.11 -4.18
N VAL A 59 -10.11 2.09 -3.35
CA VAL A 59 -9.49 0.78 -3.57
C VAL A 59 -10.53 -0.15 -4.18
N VAL A 60 -10.14 -0.83 -5.25
CA VAL A 60 -10.90 -1.92 -5.86
C VAL A 60 -10.24 -3.22 -5.44
N MET A 61 -11.01 -4.08 -4.76
CA MET A 61 -10.62 -5.44 -4.42
C MET A 61 -10.98 -6.37 -5.59
N ILE A 62 -10.12 -7.35 -5.85
CA ILE A 62 -10.35 -8.44 -6.79
C ILE A 62 -10.28 -9.72 -5.95
N ASP A 63 -11.43 -10.38 -5.81
CA ASP A 63 -11.74 -11.50 -4.92
C ASP A 63 -11.58 -11.18 -3.41
N SER A 64 -12.35 -11.87 -2.55
CA SER A 64 -12.29 -11.67 -1.09
C SER A 64 -11.37 -12.66 -0.36
N CYS A 65 -10.65 -13.50 -1.11
CA CYS A 65 -9.88 -14.64 -0.63
C CYS A 65 -10.72 -15.79 -0.07
N ASN A 66 -10.07 -16.95 0.14
CA ASN A 66 -10.72 -18.17 0.60
C ASN A 66 -10.91 -18.29 2.12
N SER A 67 -10.52 -17.29 2.91
CA SER A 67 -10.74 -17.33 4.35
C SER A 67 -10.86 -15.93 4.97
N PRO A 68 -11.66 -15.78 6.05
CA PRO A 68 -11.78 -14.51 6.75
C PRO A 68 -10.45 -13.99 7.32
N LEU A 69 -9.48 -14.88 7.60
CA LEU A 69 -8.14 -14.48 8.03
C LEU A 69 -7.38 -13.82 6.87
N ALA A 70 -7.39 -14.42 5.69
CA ALA A 70 -6.79 -13.85 4.49
C ALA A 70 -7.43 -12.49 4.13
N SER A 71 -8.76 -12.38 4.17
CA SER A 71 -9.47 -11.13 3.90
C SER A 71 -9.08 -10.01 4.89
N ARG A 72 -8.88 -10.36 6.18
CA ARG A 72 -8.37 -9.39 7.19
C ARG A 72 -6.93 -8.98 6.94
N ASN A 73 -6.08 -9.89 6.48
CA ASN A 73 -4.70 -9.57 6.11
C ASN A 73 -4.66 -8.61 4.90
N MET A 74 -5.54 -8.84 3.91
CA MET A 74 -5.73 -7.93 2.79
C MET A 74 -6.16 -6.53 3.25
N LEU A 75 -7.16 -6.44 4.13
CA LEU A 75 -7.61 -5.16 4.67
C LEU A 75 -6.49 -4.43 5.43
N ALA A 76 -5.67 -5.16 6.20
CA ALA A 76 -4.52 -4.59 6.88
C ALA A 76 -3.44 -4.08 5.90
N ALA A 77 -3.19 -4.80 4.81
CA ALA A 77 -2.26 -4.37 3.77
C ALA A 77 -2.77 -3.11 3.04
N VAL A 78 -4.05 -3.07 2.68
CA VAL A 78 -4.68 -1.89 2.08
C VAL A 78 -4.49 -0.65 2.97
N LYS A 79 -4.75 -0.78 4.28
CA LYS A 79 -4.59 0.32 5.26
C LYS A 79 -3.14 0.79 5.44
N LYS A 80 -2.15 -0.05 5.17
CA LYS A 80 -0.74 0.39 5.16
C LYS A 80 -0.46 1.27 3.95
N ILE A 81 -1.01 0.88 2.78
CA ILE A 81 -0.76 1.53 1.49
C ILE A 81 -1.55 2.83 1.31
N THR A 82 -2.78 2.92 1.81
CA THR A 82 -3.65 4.07 1.55
C THR A 82 -4.75 4.24 2.59
N ASP A 83 -5.12 5.51 2.83
CA ASP A 83 -6.29 5.89 3.63
C ASP A 83 -7.60 5.92 2.81
N LYS A 84 -7.53 5.64 1.50
CA LYS A 84 -8.72 5.63 0.64
C LYS A 84 -9.66 4.48 1.01
N PRO A 85 -10.98 4.68 0.89
CA PRO A 85 -11.94 3.62 1.17
C PRO A 85 -11.85 2.51 0.11
N ILE A 86 -12.19 1.28 0.49
CA ILE A 86 -12.54 0.23 -0.48
C ILE A 86 -13.91 0.59 -1.04
N VAL A 87 -13.99 0.76 -2.36
CA VAL A 87 -15.20 1.24 -3.05
C VAL A 87 -15.87 0.15 -3.87
N PHE A 88 -15.15 -0.93 -4.18
CA PHE A 88 -15.68 -2.04 -4.96
C PHE A 88 -14.98 -3.35 -4.62
N LEU A 89 -15.73 -4.44 -4.67
CA LEU A 89 -15.24 -5.81 -4.66
C LEU A 89 -15.70 -6.47 -5.96
N ILE A 90 -14.75 -7.00 -6.72
CA ILE A 90 -15.00 -7.78 -7.93
C ILE A 90 -14.69 -9.23 -7.61
N ASP A 91 -15.72 -10.04 -7.45
CA ASP A 91 -15.56 -11.49 -7.39
C ASP A 91 -15.55 -12.03 -8.82
N THR A 92 -14.44 -12.69 -9.18
CA THR A 92 -14.19 -13.14 -10.55
C THR A 92 -14.98 -14.39 -10.91
N GLU A 93 -15.36 -15.19 -9.92
CA GLU A 93 -16.21 -16.37 -10.06
C GLU A 93 -17.04 -16.65 -8.79
N THR A 94 -17.98 -17.59 -8.89
CA THR A 94 -18.94 -17.89 -7.80
C THR A 94 -18.55 -19.11 -6.96
N HIS A 95 -17.28 -19.49 -6.96
CA HIS A 95 -16.84 -20.61 -6.14
C HIS A 95 -16.82 -20.22 -4.65
N SER A 96 -17.17 -21.17 -3.78
CA SER A 96 -17.30 -20.90 -2.33
C SER A 96 -15.98 -20.56 -1.64
N ASP A 97 -14.85 -20.89 -2.25
CA ASP A 97 -13.49 -20.55 -1.81
C ASP A 97 -13.00 -19.18 -2.33
N GLN A 98 -13.83 -18.43 -3.06
CA GLN A 98 -13.46 -17.09 -3.53
C GLN A 98 -14.06 -15.96 -2.67
N ASN A 99 -15.13 -16.28 -1.92
CA ASN A 99 -16.07 -15.31 -1.35
C ASN A 99 -16.25 -15.46 0.18
N ALA A 100 -15.17 -15.55 0.95
CA ALA A 100 -15.19 -15.71 2.41
C ALA A 100 -15.23 -14.40 3.20
#